data_AF-A0A257NB80-F1
#
_entry.id   AF-A0A257NB80-F1
#
_cell.length_a   1.000
_cell.length_b   1.000
_cell.length_c   1.000
_cell.angle_alpha   90.00
_cell.angle_beta   90.00
_cell.angle_gamma   90.00
#
_symmetry.space_group_name_H-M   'P 1'
#
loop_
_entity.id
_entity.type
_entity.pdbx_description
1 polymer ?
#
loop_
_entity_poly.entity_id
_entity_poly.type
_entity_poly.pdbx_seq_one_letter_code
_entity_poly.pdbx_strand_id
1 'polypeptide(L)'
;MNGMAFNGFQSIKFLLEVNFYISVIVLIAGGILSVSGSYSFFEFNEDLYGALDNNLRMIMVYLAMTEGVILVYCFFRKNFQVMIPVGFFLILMIGSMEFYGEINSIEIDDNFPLFFFYTGISHVLFGVMASIEKNNDNQRNEKTSKLP
;
A
#
# COMPACT_ATOMS: atom_id res chain seq x y z
N MET A 1 6.48 35.67 -7.90
CA MET A 1 6.88 34.41 -7.25
C MET A 1 5.75 33.37 -7.08
N ASN A 2 4.56 33.54 -7.68
CA ASN A 2 3.43 32.60 -7.48
C ASN A 2 3.28 31.47 -8.53
N GLY A 3 3.93 31.55 -9.69
CA GLY A 3 3.76 30.55 -10.76
C GLY A 3 4.54 29.24 -10.53
N MET A 4 5.70 29.30 -9.87
CA MET A 4 6.58 28.14 -9.72
C MET A 4 6.09 27.17 -8.62
N ALA A 5 5.53 27.71 -7.53
CA ALA A 5 4.97 26.92 -6.42
C ALA A 5 3.70 26.15 -6.83
N PHE A 6 2.86 26.75 -7.70
CA PHE A 6 1.64 26.12 -8.20
C PHE A 6 1.92 24.90 -9.08
N ASN A 7 2.90 25.02 -9.99
CA ASN A 7 3.33 23.92 -10.86
C ASN A 7 4.04 22.80 -10.09
N GLY A 8 4.81 23.15 -9.05
CA GLY A 8 5.48 22.18 -8.18
C GLY A 8 4.50 21.30 -7.42
N PHE A 9 3.47 21.89 -6.80
CA PHE A 9 2.46 21.13 -6.05
C PHE A 9 1.68 20.16 -6.94
N GLN A 10 1.28 20.60 -8.14
CA GLN A 10 0.60 19.75 -9.11
C GLN A 10 1.48 18.61 -9.61
N SER A 11 2.78 18.85 -9.79
CA SER A 11 3.74 17.82 -10.19
C SER A 11 3.94 16.76 -9.11
N ILE A 12 4.09 17.18 -7.85
CA ILE A 12 4.21 16.26 -6.70
C ILE A 12 2.97 15.39 -6.58
N LYS A 13 1.78 15.98 -6.69
CA LYS A 13 0.51 15.25 -6.68
C LYS A 13 0.49 14.14 -7.74
N PHE A 14 0.85 14.49 -8.98
CA PHE A 14 0.87 13.55 -10.09
C PHE A 14 1.87 12.40 -9.84
N LEU A 15 3.07 12.71 -9.33
CA LEU A 15 4.08 11.70 -9.00
C LEU A 15 3.61 10.76 -7.89
N LEU A 16 2.96 11.28 -6.85
CA LEU A 16 2.39 10.47 -5.77
C LEU A 16 1.28 9.55 -6.27
N GLU A 17 0.42 10.05 -7.14
CA GLU A 17 -0.66 9.26 -7.75
C GLU A 17 -0.13 8.13 -8.64
N VAL A 18 0.81 8.43 -9.53
CA VAL A 18 1.45 7.41 -10.37
C VAL A 18 2.18 6.38 -9.52
N ASN A 19 2.98 6.82 -8.54
CA ASN A 19 3.68 5.91 -7.63
C ASN A 19 2.72 5.02 -6.84
N PHE A 20 1.58 5.56 -6.38
CA PHE A 20 0.55 4.79 -5.72
C PHE A 20 0.02 3.67 -6.62
N TYR A 21 -0.40 3.97 -7.86
CA TYR A 21 -0.90 2.93 -8.76
C TYR A 21 0.15 1.87 -9.11
N ILE A 22 1.42 2.28 -9.27
CA ILE A 22 2.52 1.32 -9.43
C ILE A 22 2.64 0.43 -8.20
N SER A 23 2.59 1.01 -7.00
CA SER A 23 2.68 0.25 -5.75
C SER A 23 1.52 -0.74 -5.56
N VAL A 24 0.29 -0.38 -5.98
CA VAL A 24 -0.86 -1.28 -5.97
C VAL A 24 -0.65 -2.45 -6.93
N ILE A 25 -0.16 -2.18 -8.15
CA ILE A 25 0.17 -3.23 -9.11
C ILE A 25 1.25 -4.15 -8.55
N VAL A 26 2.31 -3.59 -7.94
CA VAL A 26 3.36 -4.36 -7.28
C VAL A 26 2.80 -5.21 -6.14
N LEU A 27 1.91 -4.67 -5.31
CA LEU A 27 1.29 -5.42 -4.22
C LEU A 27 0.44 -6.59 -4.73
N ILE A 28 -0.41 -6.34 -5.72
CA ILE A 28 -1.27 -7.37 -6.32
C ILE A 28 -0.43 -8.42 -7.04
N ALA A 29 0.50 -8.00 -7.91
CA ALA A 29 1.35 -8.90 -8.67
C ALA A 29 2.26 -9.71 -7.75
N GLY A 30 2.94 -9.07 -6.79
CA GLY A 30 3.78 -9.76 -5.81
C GLY A 30 2.97 -10.73 -4.95
N GLY A 31 1.76 -10.35 -4.54
CA GLY A 31 0.87 -11.22 -3.78
C GLY A 31 0.44 -12.47 -4.57
N ILE A 32 0.04 -12.31 -5.83
CA ILE A 32 -0.37 -13.44 -6.69
C ILE A 32 0.83 -14.28 -7.12
N LEU A 33 1.97 -13.66 -7.44
CA LEU A 33 3.17 -14.37 -7.87
C LEU A 33 3.86 -15.11 -6.71
N SER A 34 3.58 -14.75 -5.46
CA SER A 34 4.12 -15.46 -4.28
C SER A 34 3.76 -16.96 -4.25
N VAL A 35 2.65 -17.39 -4.87
CA VAL A 35 2.29 -18.82 -4.98
C VAL A 35 2.90 -19.51 -6.20
N SER A 36 3.52 -18.76 -7.12
CA SER A 36 4.18 -19.34 -8.29
C SER A 36 5.60 -19.78 -7.92
N GLY A 37 5.89 -21.07 -8.06
CA GLY A 37 7.23 -21.58 -7.72
C GLY A 37 8.37 -20.95 -8.54
N SER A 38 8.11 -20.62 -9.82
CA SER A 38 9.15 -20.14 -10.75
C SER A 38 9.17 -18.62 -10.97
N TYR A 39 8.16 -17.88 -10.50
CA TYR A 39 8.03 -16.45 -10.73
C TYR A 39 7.81 -15.66 -9.43
N SER A 40 7.93 -16.31 -8.28
CA SER A 40 7.92 -15.63 -6.99
C SER A 40 9.13 -14.71 -6.87
N PHE A 41 8.88 -13.47 -6.47
CA PHE A 41 9.93 -12.53 -6.04
C PHE A 41 10.49 -12.87 -4.65
N PHE A 42 9.82 -13.79 -3.94
CA PHE A 42 10.21 -14.23 -2.61
C PHE A 42 10.75 -15.66 -2.64
N GLU A 43 11.84 -15.88 -1.93
CA GLU A 43 12.46 -17.16 -1.62
C GLU A 43 11.78 -17.75 -0.39
N PHE A 44 11.18 -18.91 -0.58
CA PHE A 44 10.52 -19.69 0.47
C PHE A 44 11.34 -20.96 0.68
N ASN A 45 11.74 -21.24 1.92
CA ASN A 45 12.57 -22.37 2.31
C ASN A 45 11.73 -23.65 2.48
N GLU A 46 11.82 -24.58 1.53
CA GLU A 46 11.02 -25.82 1.53
C GLU A 46 11.39 -26.81 2.66
N ASP A 47 12.58 -26.69 3.27
CA ASP A 47 13.20 -27.82 3.99
C ASP A 47 13.01 -27.87 5.53
N LEU A 48 12.45 -26.85 6.18
CA LEU A 48 12.20 -26.92 7.65
C LEU A 48 10.83 -26.44 8.13
N TYR A 49 10.13 -25.59 7.36
CA TYR A 49 8.90 -24.91 7.81
C TYR A 49 7.84 -24.78 6.71
N GLY A 50 7.66 -25.82 5.88
CA GLY A 50 6.72 -25.80 4.75
C GLY A 50 5.27 -25.40 5.08
N ALA A 51 4.83 -25.58 6.33
CA ALA A 51 3.51 -25.10 6.78
C ALA A 51 3.45 -23.56 6.95
N LEU A 52 4.52 -22.91 7.41
CA LEU A 52 4.55 -21.46 7.55
C LEU A 52 4.72 -20.78 6.20
N ASP A 53 5.61 -21.28 5.34
CA ASP A 53 5.82 -20.71 4.02
C ASP A 53 4.53 -20.73 3.21
N ASN A 54 3.77 -21.82 3.32
CA ASN A 54 2.45 -21.89 2.72
C ASN A 54 1.48 -20.87 3.35
N ASN A 55 1.52 -20.65 4.66
CA ASN A 55 0.71 -19.61 5.30
C ASN A 55 1.11 -18.21 4.83
N LEU A 56 2.41 -17.92 4.68
CA LEU A 56 2.89 -16.62 4.24
C LEU A 56 2.52 -16.36 2.78
N ARG A 57 2.65 -17.37 1.89
CA ARG A 57 2.13 -17.33 0.53
C ARG A 57 0.63 -17.04 0.50
N MET A 58 -0.15 -17.71 1.35
CA MET A 58 -1.60 -17.46 1.44
C MET A 58 -1.94 -16.07 1.96
N ILE A 59 -1.19 -15.55 2.94
CA ILE A 59 -1.32 -14.17 3.42
C ILE A 59 -1.08 -13.18 2.29
N MET A 60 -0.04 -13.40 1.48
CA MET A 60 0.29 -12.56 0.32
C MET A 60 -0.83 -12.55 -0.73
N VAL A 61 -1.44 -13.71 -1.00
CA VAL A 61 -2.62 -13.80 -1.88
C VAL A 61 -3.83 -13.05 -1.28
N TYR A 62 -4.09 -13.22 0.01
CA TYR A 62 -5.18 -12.51 0.68
C TYR A 62 -4.96 -11.00 0.70
N LEU A 63 -3.73 -10.53 0.83
CA LEU A 63 -3.39 -9.11 0.69
C LEU A 63 -3.70 -8.60 -0.72
N ALA A 64 -3.30 -9.33 -1.77
CA ALA A 64 -3.61 -8.95 -3.15
C ALA A 64 -5.13 -8.88 -3.42
N MET A 65 -5.90 -9.86 -2.93
CA MET A 65 -7.36 -9.85 -3.06
C MET A 65 -7.98 -8.68 -2.29
N THR A 66 -7.53 -8.46 -1.06
CA THR A 66 -8.02 -7.37 -0.19
C THR A 66 -7.73 -6.02 -0.81
N GLU A 67 -6.52 -5.81 -1.33
CA GLU A 67 -6.15 -4.59 -2.03
C GLU A 67 -7.05 -4.33 -3.23
N GLY A 68 -7.32 -5.36 -4.05
CA GLY A 68 -8.26 -5.24 -5.18
C GLY A 68 -9.65 -4.80 -4.74
N VAL A 69 -10.19 -5.39 -3.67
CA VAL A 69 -11.51 -5.01 -3.13
C VAL A 69 -11.52 -3.58 -2.58
N ILE A 70 -10.49 -3.20 -1.83
CA ILE A 70 -10.37 -1.84 -1.27
C ILE A 70 -10.22 -0.81 -2.39
N LEU A 71 -9.40 -1.08 -3.42
CA LEU A 71 -9.24 -0.19 -4.56
C LEU A 71 -10.56 0.04 -5.29
N VAL A 72 -11.32 -1.04 -5.53
CA VAL A 72 -12.66 -0.97 -6.13
C VAL A 72 -13.59 -0.12 -5.25
N TYR A 73 -13.61 -0.36 -3.95
CA TYR A 73 -14.40 0.44 -3.00
C TYR A 73 -14.02 1.93 -3.06
N CYS A 74 -12.71 2.24 -3.03
CA CYS A 74 -12.21 3.60 -3.07
C CYS A 74 -12.56 4.31 -4.39
N PHE A 75 -12.52 3.59 -5.51
CA PHE A 75 -12.92 4.12 -6.82
C PHE A 75 -14.41 4.50 -6.86
N PHE A 76 -15.29 3.62 -6.38
CA PHE A 76 -16.74 3.89 -6.37
C PHE A 76 -17.16 4.95 -5.34
N ARG A 77 -16.52 4.97 -4.17
CA ARG A 77 -16.87 5.91 -3.08
C ARG A 77 -16.04 7.20 -3.11
N LYS A 78 -15.06 7.32 -4.00
CA LYS A 78 -14.08 8.42 -4.05
C LYS A 78 -13.44 8.69 -2.67
N ASN A 79 -13.15 7.62 -1.92
CA ASN A 79 -12.69 7.71 -0.54
C ASN A 79 -11.31 7.07 -0.34
N PHE A 80 -10.29 7.67 -0.93
CA PHE A 80 -8.91 7.19 -0.86
C PHE A 80 -8.21 7.46 0.49
N GLN A 81 -8.86 8.17 1.42
CA GLN A 81 -8.38 8.32 2.80
C GLN A 81 -8.17 6.97 3.51
N VAL A 82 -8.90 5.94 3.08
CA VAL A 82 -8.78 4.57 3.59
C VAL A 82 -7.41 3.95 3.30
N MET A 83 -6.64 4.51 2.34
CA MET A 83 -5.28 4.03 2.06
C MET A 83 -4.28 4.33 3.18
N ILE A 84 -4.59 5.29 4.08
CA ILE A 84 -3.75 5.59 5.24
C ILE A 84 -3.63 4.37 6.17
N PRO A 85 -4.73 3.83 6.73
CA PRO A 85 -4.65 2.64 7.56
C PRO A 85 -4.14 1.41 6.80
N VAL A 86 -4.48 1.25 5.52
CA VAL A 86 -3.93 0.14 4.69
C VAL A 86 -2.41 0.20 4.63
N GLY A 87 -1.86 1.35 4.25
CA GLY A 87 -0.40 1.53 4.18
C GLY A 87 0.29 1.38 5.52
N PHE A 88 -0.34 1.85 6.60
CA PHE A 88 0.16 1.65 7.95
C PHE A 88 0.24 0.17 8.33
N PHE A 89 -0.80 -0.62 8.05
CA PHE A 89 -0.79 -2.06 8.31
C PHE A 89 0.24 -2.79 7.47
N LEU A 90 0.44 -2.40 6.20
CA LEU A 90 1.50 -2.96 5.37
C LEU A 90 2.89 -2.71 5.99
N ILE A 91 3.17 -1.52 6.52
CA ILE A 91 4.45 -1.25 7.20
C ILE A 91 4.56 -2.08 8.49
N LEU A 92 3.47 -2.23 9.25
CA LEU A 92 3.47 -3.07 10.47
C LEU A 92 3.71 -4.56 10.18
N MET A 93 3.43 -5.04 8.97
CA MET A 93 3.74 -6.42 8.60
C MET A 93 5.23 -6.73 8.73
N ILE A 94 6.11 -5.76 8.48
CA ILE A 94 7.57 -5.92 8.60
C ILE A 94 7.93 -6.42 9.99
N GLY A 95 7.62 -5.62 11.02
CA GLY A 95 7.91 -5.99 12.41
C GLY A 95 7.14 -7.23 12.88
N SER A 96 5.93 -7.46 12.35
CA SER A 96 5.14 -8.65 12.68
C SER A 96 5.81 -9.94 12.17
N MET A 97 6.36 -9.91 10.96
CA MET A 97 7.06 -11.06 10.37
C MET A 97 8.43 -11.27 11.01
N GLU A 98 9.20 -10.20 11.24
CA GLU A 98 10.50 -10.29 11.93
C GLU A 98 10.35 -10.90 13.32
N PHE A 99 9.39 -10.40 14.11
CA PHE A 99 9.10 -10.92 15.45
C PHE A 99 8.64 -12.39 15.41
N TYR A 100 7.79 -12.74 14.45
CA TYR A 100 7.33 -14.11 14.28
C TYR A 100 8.46 -15.05 13.84
N GLY A 101 9.30 -14.60 12.92
CA GLY A 101 10.49 -15.32 12.45
C GLY A 101 11.47 -15.56 13.59
N GLU A 102 11.77 -14.54 14.39
CA GLU A 102 12.68 -14.65 15.53
C GLU A 102 12.19 -15.67 16.58
N ILE A 103 10.91 -15.60 16.98
CA ILE A 103 10.33 -16.53 17.98
C ILE A 103 10.40 -17.98 17.51
N ASN A 104 10.18 -18.22 16.22
CA ASN A 104 10.12 -19.57 15.66
C ASN A 104 11.46 -20.02 15.05
N SER A 105 12.50 -19.18 15.11
CA SER A 105 13.80 -19.43 14.46
C SER A 105 13.64 -19.73 12.96
N ILE A 106 12.90 -18.86 12.27
CA ILE A 106 12.59 -18.97 10.85
C ILE A 106 13.20 -17.77 10.13
N GLU A 107 13.96 -18.07 9.10
CA GLU A 107 14.51 -17.07 8.20
C GLU A 107 13.39 -16.50 7.32
N ILE A 108 13.20 -15.18 7.41
CA ILE A 108 12.28 -14.43 6.55
C ILE A 108 13.11 -13.86 5.40
N ASP A 109 12.59 -13.95 4.18
CA ASP A 109 13.25 -13.36 3.01
C ASP A 109 13.40 -11.83 3.17
N ASP A 110 14.63 -11.34 2.95
CA ASP A 110 15.03 -9.94 2.98
C ASP A 110 14.24 -9.03 2.00
N ASN A 111 13.60 -9.61 0.99
CA ASN A 111 12.74 -8.90 0.05
C ASN A 111 11.41 -8.46 0.67
N PHE A 112 10.92 -9.15 1.70
CA PHE A 112 9.66 -8.82 2.36
C PHE A 112 9.67 -7.42 2.99
N PRO A 113 10.65 -7.05 3.84
CA PRO A 113 10.74 -5.70 4.40
C PRO A 113 10.68 -4.59 3.35
N LEU A 114 11.46 -4.72 2.27
CA LEU A 114 11.50 -3.72 1.20
C LEU A 114 10.16 -3.63 0.46
N PHE A 115 9.55 -4.77 0.15
CA PHE A 115 8.25 -4.86 -0.50
C PHE A 115 7.15 -4.17 0.32
N PHE A 116 7.04 -4.51 1.61
CA PHE A 116 6.03 -3.94 2.49
C PHE A 116 6.28 -2.47 2.83
N PHE A 117 7.54 -2.07 2.93
CA PHE A 117 7.89 -0.67 3.15
C PHE A 117 7.51 0.18 1.93
N TYR A 118 7.92 -0.24 0.72
CA TYR A 118 7.60 0.49 -0.51
C TYR A 118 6.10 0.59 -0.76
N THR A 119 5.38 -0.54 -0.68
CA THR A 119 3.93 -0.55 -0.88
C THR A 119 3.25 0.27 0.22
N GLY A 120 3.59 0.04 1.49
CA GLY A 120 2.99 0.71 2.62
C GLY A 120 3.18 2.24 2.61
N ILE A 121 4.40 2.73 2.39
CA ILE A 121 4.65 4.18 2.37
C ILE A 121 3.92 4.85 1.20
N SER A 122 3.84 4.19 0.04
CA SER A 122 3.12 4.69 -1.12
C SER A 122 1.62 4.87 -0.84
N HIS A 123 1.02 3.92 -0.12
CA HIS A 123 -0.40 4.00 0.31
C HIS A 123 -0.63 5.12 1.32
N VAL A 124 0.25 5.26 2.32
CA VAL A 124 0.15 6.33 3.33
C VAL A 124 0.25 7.70 2.67
N LEU A 125 1.26 7.93 1.83
CA LEU A 125 1.48 9.23 1.18
C LEU A 125 0.29 9.62 0.30
N PHE A 126 -0.20 8.69 -0.52
CA PHE A 126 -1.36 8.94 -1.37
C PHE A 126 -2.65 9.16 -0.57
N GLY A 127 -2.88 8.36 0.47
CA GLY A 127 -4.04 8.52 1.35
C GLY A 127 -4.05 9.86 2.09
N VAL A 128 -2.89 10.33 2.57
CA VAL A 128 -2.74 11.66 3.18
C VAL A 128 -3.03 12.76 2.17
N MET A 129 -2.46 12.67 0.97
CA MET A 129 -2.73 13.62 -0.11
C MET A 129 -4.22 13.70 -0.44
N ALA A 130 -4.89 12.56 -0.63
CA ALA A 130 -6.33 12.49 -0.88
C ALA A 130 -7.16 13.07 0.28
N SER A 131 -6.68 12.93 1.52
CA SER A 131 -7.33 13.50 2.70
C SER A 131 -7.27 15.03 2.72
N ILE A 132 -6.12 15.59 2.37
CA ILE A 132 -5.92 17.04 2.28
C ILE A 132 -6.84 17.63 1.19
N GLU A 133 -6.95 16.97 0.03
CA GLU A 133 -7.80 17.41 -1.07
C GLU A 133 -9.28 17.44 -0.70
N LYS A 134 -9.79 16.35 -0.12
CA LYS A 134 -11.18 16.27 0.32
C LYS A 134 -11.53 17.34 1.35
N ASN A 135 -10.60 17.65 2.27
CA ASN A 135 -10.80 18.73 3.25
C ASN A 135 -10.85 20.11 2.59
N ASN A 136 -9.97 20.37 1.61
CA ASN A 136 -9.97 21.62 0.85
C ASN A 136 -11.28 21.81 0.06
N ASP A 137 -11.77 20.75 -0.58
CA ASP A 137 -13.04 20.78 -1.32
C ASP A 137 -14.24 21.06 -0.40
N ASN A 138 -14.28 20.42 0.78
CA ASN A 138 -15.32 20.67 1.78
C ASN A 138 -15.33 22.13 2.25
N GLN A 139 -14.17 22.70 2.56
CA GLN A 139 -14.06 24.11 2.96
C GLN A 139 -14.49 25.07 1.85
N ARG A 140 -14.18 24.76 0.58
CA ARG A 140 -14.58 25.57 -0.56
C ARG A 140 -16.11 25.57 -0.73
N ASN A 141 -16.74 24.40 -0.61
CA ASN A 141 -18.19 24.24 -0.72
C ASN A 141 -18.94 24.98 0.40
N GLU A 142 -18.40 24.97 1.62
CA GLU A 142 -18.98 25.70 2.75
C GLU A 142 -18.89 27.22 2.59
N LYS A 143 -17.85 27.74 1.94
CA LYS A 143 -17.75 29.18 1.61
C LYS A 143 -18.75 29.59 0.53
N THR A 144 -18.95 28.75 -0.49
CA THR A 144 -19.91 29.03 -1.57
C THR A 144 -21.37 28.97 -1.13
N SER A 145 -21.71 28.13 -0.13
CA SER A 145 -23.07 28.07 0.40
C SER A 145 -23.43 29.22 1.36
N LYS A 146 -22.43 29.97 1.84
CA LYS A 146 -22.60 31.13 2.72
C LYS A 146 -22.55 32.48 1.98
N LEU A 147 -22.38 32.47 0.66
CA LEU A 147 -22.47 33.68 -0.17
C LEU A 147 -23.96 33.94 -0.50
N PRO A 148 -24.48 35.16 -0.22
CA PRO A 148 -25.88 35.51 -0.41
C PRO A 148 -26.31 35.58 -1.89
#